data_AF-A0A6A5VAE4-F1
#
_entry.id   AF-A0A6A5VAE4-F1
#
_cell.length_a   1.000
_cell.length_b   1.000
_cell.length_c   1.000
_cell.angle_alpha   90.00
_cell.angle_beta   90.00
_cell.angle_gamma   90.00
#
_symmetry.space_group_name_H-M   'P 1'
#
loop_
_entity.id
_entity.type
_entity.pdbx_description
1 polymer ?
#
loop_
_entity_poly.entity_id
_entity_poly.type
_entity_poly.pdbx_seq_one_letter_code
_entity_poly.pdbx_strand_id
1 'polypeptide(L)' 'PLDVTLFKPLSTAYSTELSNSMYNCQGISSITKRDFYRLFHRAWHTAFTKSNIEAGFEATGLSPLDAEVVLKRF' A
#
# COMPACT_ATOMS: atom_id res chain seq x y z
N PRO A 1 -3.61 -10.73 -6.43
CA PRO A 1 -2.38 -9.95 -6.20
C PRO A 1 -2.57 -8.72 -5.29
N LEU A 2 -3.47 -7.78 -5.64
CA LEU A 2 -3.60 -6.48 -4.96
C LEU A 2 -3.92 -6.58 -3.46
N ASP A 3 -4.95 -7.34 -3.10
CA ASP A 3 -5.36 -7.50 -1.71
C ASP A 3 -4.35 -8.30 -0.87
N VAL A 4 -3.64 -9.22 -1.53
CA VAL A 4 -2.66 -10.11 -0.90
C VAL A 4 -1.38 -9.37 -0.52
N THR A 5 -0.91 -8.42 -1.34
CA THR A 5 0.41 -7.81 -1.15
C THR A 5 0.48 -6.30 -1.28
N LEU A 6 -0.47 -5.62 -1.94
CA LEU A 6 -0.34 -4.19 -2.26
C LEU A 6 -1.17 -3.29 -1.35
N PHE A 7 -2.38 -3.70 -0.97
CA PHE A 7 -3.25 -2.87 -0.12
C PHE A 7 -2.76 -2.76 1.32
N LYS A 8 -2.13 -3.80 1.87
CA LYS A 8 -1.54 -3.71 3.21
C LYS A 8 -0.38 -2.69 3.26
N PRO A 9 0.65 -2.74 2.40
CA PRO A 9 1.66 -1.69 2.32
C PRO A 9 1.09 -0.30 2.01
N LEU A 10 0.10 -0.19 1.13
CA LEU A 10 -0.58 1.09 0.85
C LEU A 10 -1.22 1.67 2.11
N SER A 11 -1.98 0.85 2.85
CA SER A 11 -2.60 1.27 4.10
C SER A 11 -1.54 1.71 5.12
N THR A 12 -0.45 0.96 5.25
CA THR A 12 0.65 1.32 6.16
C THR A 12 1.29 2.65 5.74
N ALA A 13 1.65 2.80 4.46
CA ALA A 13 2.27 4.01 3.94
C ALA A 13 1.36 5.24 4.11
N TYR A 14 0.05 5.08 3.89
CA TYR A 14 -0.92 6.16 4.10
C TYR A 14 -1.02 6.55 5.58
N SER A 15 -1.06 5.58 6.50
CA SER A 15 -1.01 5.85 7.95
C SER A 15 0.27 6.56 8.38
N THR A 16 1.41 6.25 7.75
CA THR A 16 2.67 6.97 7.96
C THR A 16 2.57 8.41 7.46
N GLU A 17 2.05 8.65 6.26
CA GLU A 17 1.84 10.02 5.74
C GLU A 17 0.89 10.84 6.62
N LEU A 18 -0.18 10.23 7.15
CA LEU A 18 -1.08 10.86 8.12
C LEU A 18 -0.34 11.27 9.39
N SER A 19 0.41 10.35 9.99
CA SER A 19 1.18 10.59 11.21
C SER A 19 2.21 11.71 11.02
N ASN A 20 2.93 11.68 9.89
CA ASN A 20 3.90 12.72 9.53
C ASN A 20 3.22 14.08 9.36
N SER A 21 2.06 14.13 8.69
CA SER A 21 1.30 15.38 8.53
C SER A 21 0.84 15.94 9.88
N MET A 22 0.35 15.09 10.78
CA MET A 22 -0.08 15.49 12.12
C MET A 22 1.09 16.01 12.95
N TYR A 23 2.24 15.33 12.90
CA TYR A 23 3.47 15.74 13.57
C TYR A 23 3.95 17.10 13.08
N ASN A 24 4.04 17.29 11.75
CA ASN A 24 4.51 18.53 11.15
C ASN A 24 3.60 19.73 11.46
N CYS A 25 2.30 19.49 11.58
CA CYS A 25 1.33 20.53 11.95
C CYS A 25 1.16 20.68 13.47
N GLN A 26 1.88 19.91 14.30
CA GLN A 26 1.76 19.87 15.76
C GLN A 26 0.31 19.66 16.25
N GLY A 27 -0.53 19.00 15.44
CA GLY A 27 -1.96 18.83 15.71
C GLY A 27 -2.81 20.12 15.62
N ILE A 28 -2.25 21.25 15.18
CA ILE A 28 -2.95 22.54 15.09
C ILE A 28 -3.92 22.55 13.89
N SER A 29 -3.51 21.92 12.79
CA SER A 29 -4.34 21.80 11.58
C SER A 29 -4.98 20.42 11.50
N SER A 30 -6.30 20.39 11.30
CA SER A 30 -7.02 19.15 11.04
C SER A 30 -6.80 18.66 9.61
N ILE A 31 -6.77 17.34 9.43
CA ILE A 31 -6.77 16.71 8.10
C ILE A 31 -8.20 16.68 7.57
N THR A 32 -8.38 17.15 6.35
CA THR A 32 -9.68 17.17 5.68
C THR A 32 -9.71 16.24 4.48
N LYS A 33 -10.89 16.03 3.89
CA LYS A 33 -11.03 15.27 2.64
C LYS A 33 -10.22 15.86 1.47
N ARG A 34 -9.89 17.16 1.50
CA ARG A 34 -9.05 17.81 0.47
C ARG A 34 -7.60 17.34 0.53
N ASP A 35 -7.12 16.96 1.71
CA ASP A 35 -5.76 16.49 1.92
C ASP A 35 -5.55 15.03 1.46
N PHE A 36 -6.66 14.28 1.31
CA PHE A 36 -6.65 12.86 0.95
C PHE A 36 -5.76 12.60 -0.25
N TYR A 37 -5.99 13.28 -1.38
CA TYR A 37 -5.29 12.96 -2.62
C TYR A 37 -3.77 13.19 -2.51
N ARG A 38 -3.34 14.25 -1.82
CA ARG A 38 -1.91 14.55 -1.63
C ARG A 38 -1.21 13.44 -0.83
N LEU A 39 -1.82 13.02 0.27
CA LEU A 39 -1.27 11.97 1.14
C LEU A 39 -1.35 10.60 0.47
N PHE A 40 -2.47 10.30 -0.19
CA PHE A 40 -2.69 9.08 -0.96
C PHE A 40 -1.67 8.95 -2.10
N HIS A 41 -1.43 10.02 -2.87
CA HIS A 41 -0.50 9.98 -3.99
C HIS A 41 0.93 9.65 -3.53
N ARG A 42 1.37 10.18 -2.39
CA ARG A 42 2.68 9.83 -1.80
C ARG A 42 2.71 8.37 -1.35
N ALA A 43 1.69 7.93 -0.61
CA ALA A 43 1.58 6.55 -0.16
C ALA A 43 1.52 5.55 -1.33
N TRP A 44 0.86 5.92 -2.43
CA TRP A 44 0.78 5.13 -3.65
C TRP A 44 2.16 4.86 -4.24
N HIS A 45 3.00 5.89 -4.43
CA HIS A 45 4.36 5.70 -4.96
C HIS A 45 5.26 4.89 -4.03
N THR A 46 5.03 4.95 -2.71
CA THR A 46 5.73 4.10 -1.74
C THR A 46 5.29 2.63 -1.82
N ALA A 47 3.99 2.37 -2.01
CA ALA A 47 3.44 1.03 -1.96
C ALA A 47 3.45 0.29 -3.32
N PHE A 48 3.13 0.99 -4.40
CA PHE A 48 3.03 0.43 -5.76
C PHE A 48 4.37 0.51 -6.50
N THR A 49 5.41 -0.05 -5.88
CA THR A 49 6.70 -0.22 -6.55
C THR A 49 6.65 -1.42 -7.49
N LYS A 50 7.52 -1.44 -8.51
CA LYS A 50 7.65 -2.59 -9.42
C LYS A 50 7.86 -3.90 -8.66
N SER A 51 8.75 -3.90 -7.67
CA SER A 51 9.03 -5.08 -6.84
C SER A 51 7.80 -5.56 -6.06
N ASN A 52 7.03 -4.66 -5.44
CA ASN A 52 5.82 -5.06 -4.70
C ASN A 52 4.73 -5.61 -5.63
N ILE A 53 4.63 -5.06 -6.84
CA ILE A 53 3.69 -5.54 -7.87
C ILE A 53 4.11 -6.95 -8.30
N GLU A 54 5.37 -7.14 -8.69
CA GLU A 54 5.90 -8.45 -9.11
C GLU A 54 5.72 -9.51 -8.02
N ALA A 55 6.13 -9.20 -6.78
CA ALA A 55 5.93 -10.08 -5.62
C ALA A 55 4.44 -10.40 -5.39
N GLY A 56 3.55 -9.46 -5.68
CA GLY A 56 2.10 -9.67 -5.59
C GLY A 56 1.54 -10.64 -6.60
N PHE A 57 2.04 -10.60 -7.84
CA PHE A 57 1.65 -11.56 -8.86
C PHE A 57 2.22 -12.94 -8.58
N GLU A 58 3.49 -13.02 -8.17
CA GLU A 58 4.18 -14.25 -7.79
C GLU A 58 3.48 -14.94 -6.59
N ALA A 59 3.18 -14.19 -5.53
CA ALA A 59 2.50 -14.71 -4.34
C ALA A 59 1.06 -15.21 -4.60
N THR A 60 0.48 -14.86 -5.75
CA THR A 60 -0.82 -15.38 -6.18
C THR A 60 -0.73 -16.44 -7.27
N GLY A 61 0.49 -16.80 -7.69
CA GLY A 61 0.69 -17.77 -8.76
C GLY A 61 0.08 -17.34 -10.08
N LEU A 62 -0.12 -16.04 -10.29
CA LEU A 62 -0.68 -15.50 -11.54
C LEU A 62 0.41 -15.22 -12.57
N SER A 63 1.57 -14.78 -12.11
CA SER A 63 2.75 -14.58 -12.95
C SER A 63 4.02 -14.85 -12.14
N PRO A 64 4.76 -15.93 -12.44
CA PRO A 64 4.41 -16.99 -13.39
C PRO A 64 3.13 -17.75 -12.97
N LEU A 65 2.45 -18.37 -13.92
CA LEU A 65 1.22 -19.12 -13.66
C LEU A 65 1.55 -20.42 -12.91
N ASP A 66 1.19 -20.47 -11.62
CA ASP A 66 1.37 -21.63 -10.75
C ASP A 66 0.27 -21.71 -9.68
N ALA A 67 -0.71 -22.60 -9.89
CA ALA A 67 -1.83 -22.77 -8.98
C ALA A 67 -1.41 -23.38 -7.61
N GLU A 68 -0.28 -24.09 -7.56
CA GLU A 68 0.19 -24.75 -6.33
C GLU A 68 0.60 -23.73 -5.26
N VAL A 69 1.02 -22.53 -5.66
CA VAL A 69 1.38 -21.44 -4.75
C VAL A 69 0.21 -21.07 -3.82
N VAL A 70 -1.01 -21.07 -4.36
CA VAL A 70 -2.22 -20.77 -3.56
C VAL A 70 -2.65 -21.99 -2.77
N LEU A 71 -2.61 -23.18 -3.38
CA LEU A 71 -3.05 -24.43 -2.74
C LEU A 71 -2.19 -24.81 -1.54
N LYS A 72 -0.88 -24.53 -1.55
CA LYS A 72 0.04 -24.83 -0.43
C LYS A 72 -0.05 -23.83 0.72
N ARG A 73 -0.77 -22.72 0.55
CA ARG A 73 -0.87 -21.64 1.54
C ARG A 73 -1.98 -21.88 2.57
N PHE A 74 -2.87 -22.83 2.30
CA PHE A 74 -4.01 -23.23 3.13
C PHE A 74 -3.90 -24.72 3.48
#